data_AF-A0A6S7BXN1-F1
#
_entry.id   AF-A0A6S7BXN1-F1
#
_cell.length_a   1.000
_cell.length_b   1.000
_cell.length_c   1.000
_cell.angle_alpha   90.00
_cell.angle_beta   90.00
_cell.angle_gamma   90.00
#
_symmetry.space_group_name_H-M   'P 1'
#
loop_
_entity.id
_entity.type
_entity.pdbx_description
1 polymer ?
#
loop_
_entity_poly.entity_id
_entity_poly.type
_entity_poly.pdbx_seq_one_letter_code
_entity_poly.pdbx_strand_id
1 'polypeptide(L)'
;MDLEQELIAESGLRTPGIATGARHPDARGVAPRVGAAAPGGVVEIGAGALSLYARGFGLRDIQADYFIHANGDEENPVSIPNRAAVTAEAITLPPIGLEVDSRLLADATVAHAIGHLRYSAPGRAVGKRKPLLVAMLSLIEDVRIERLMMREYPGLRALWGRFLHASAQLHAEGLTFSALTARLSFALHDPTYGDPLHWVHKGRSLIDAIGTDLHDSNRFEEAASILASDLGQMRVRFDVHNYEIVPAYRDDNTFLWAFDDSESVTVARANDGGRQEIEEAQPDNDGNDSGTSFDTDPEDVTLYYPEWNYQNETLREDWVAVVEGAPPRSAPALAFEVPLQNVRNRPHPKWHQTISGHRLKRQMDGDELDLDAMIEHVIAHRTGHESDPRVFTRAGRQPRDTSVLVLLDLSASTERTVEGTSMSLLDCEKDAAERIIAAFDGIHHRIALHGFASNGRSAVRYVRLKEFDTPYEATHRRRLHALRPAWSTRFGAALRHAGHCLSREAGKSRTIVLVTDGEPSDIDVFDSRYLIEDARHAVDGLAMQGIHTHCISLDPEAHTAVEAIFGRTHSATIARGMQLGPVLEHVLARLAA
;
A
#
# COMPACT_ATOMS: atom_id res chain seq x y z
N MET A 1 15.01 -68.98 -1.12
CA MET A 1 13.56 -69.25 -0.99
C MET A 1 12.85 -67.90 -1.01
N ASP A 2 13.03 -67.14 -2.08
CA ASP A 2 12.44 -67.37 -3.42
C ASP A 2 10.92 -67.26 -3.35
N LEU A 3 10.37 -66.21 -3.95
CA LEU A 3 9.73 -66.34 -5.26
C LEU A 3 9.24 -64.96 -5.71
N GLU A 4 10.09 -64.31 -6.50
CA GLU A 4 9.63 -63.57 -7.68
C GLU A 4 9.09 -64.56 -8.73
N GLN A 5 8.26 -64.04 -9.63
CA GLN A 5 7.74 -64.61 -10.89
C GLN A 5 6.38 -65.32 -10.84
N GLU A 6 5.41 -64.69 -11.52
CA GLU A 6 4.46 -65.22 -12.52
C GLU A 6 3.58 -64.00 -12.94
N LEU A 7 3.25 -63.67 -14.19
CA LEU A 7 3.45 -64.29 -15.50
C LEU A 7 3.21 -63.21 -16.59
N ILE A 8 3.89 -63.37 -17.72
CA ILE A 8 3.82 -62.59 -18.96
C ILE A 8 2.73 -63.15 -19.90
N ALA A 9 2.32 -62.36 -20.91
CA ALA A 9 1.69 -62.70 -22.21
C ALA A 9 0.20 -62.28 -22.30
N GLU A 10 -0.35 -61.72 -23.39
CA GLU A 10 0.05 -61.71 -24.80
C GLU A 10 -0.85 -60.75 -25.62
N SER A 11 -0.48 -60.54 -26.90
CA SER A 11 -1.17 -59.84 -28.01
C SER A 11 -0.86 -58.34 -28.16
N GLY A 12 -0.32 -57.84 -29.27
CA GLY A 12 0.09 -58.44 -30.54
C GLY A 12 -0.12 -57.48 -31.70
N LEU A 13 0.97 -57.17 -32.43
CA LEU A 13 1.02 -56.73 -33.85
C LEU A 13 0.43 -55.32 -34.16
N ARG A 14 1.00 -54.44 -34.99
CA ARG A 14 1.95 -54.51 -36.12
C ARG A 14 2.47 -53.09 -36.41
N THR A 15 3.76 -52.97 -36.69
CA THR A 15 4.34 -51.90 -37.52
C THR A 15 4.10 -52.18 -39.01
N PRO A 16 4.20 -51.15 -39.85
CA PRO A 16 5.12 -51.27 -40.99
C PRO A 16 6.05 -50.05 -41.08
N GLY A 17 7.35 -50.33 -41.26
CA GLY A 17 8.33 -49.33 -41.65
C GLY A 17 8.59 -49.39 -43.15
N ILE A 18 8.85 -48.24 -43.77
CA ILE A 18 9.59 -48.12 -45.03
C ILE A 18 10.60 -46.95 -44.92
N ALA A 19 11.85 -47.30 -45.19
CA ALA A 19 13.06 -46.54 -45.56
C ALA A 19 12.83 -45.30 -46.49
N THR A 20 13.68 -44.29 -46.68
CA THR A 20 15.12 -44.04 -46.47
C THR A 20 15.42 -42.56 -46.85
N GLY A 21 16.34 -41.91 -46.14
CA GLY A 21 17.41 -41.05 -46.69
C GLY A 21 17.12 -39.59 -47.09
N ALA A 22 17.75 -38.62 -46.39
CA ALA A 22 18.77 -37.72 -46.96
C ALA A 22 19.20 -36.57 -46.01
N ARG A 23 20.52 -36.54 -45.74
CA ARG A 23 21.46 -35.38 -45.60
C ARG A 23 21.25 -34.29 -44.51
N HIS A 24 22.28 -34.23 -43.63
CA HIS A 24 22.84 -33.11 -42.83
C HIS A 24 22.94 -31.73 -43.55
N PRO A 25 23.23 -30.57 -42.88
CA PRO A 25 24.03 -30.41 -41.65
C PRO A 25 23.60 -29.38 -40.58
N ASP A 26 24.23 -29.54 -39.40
CA ASP A 26 24.65 -28.58 -38.37
C ASP A 26 23.85 -27.31 -38.05
N ALA A 27 23.38 -27.24 -36.79
CA ALA A 27 23.61 -26.05 -35.96
C ALA A 27 23.72 -26.45 -34.47
N ARG A 28 24.80 -25.99 -33.86
CA ARG A 28 25.21 -26.25 -32.47
C ARG A 28 24.26 -25.54 -31.50
N GLY A 29 23.84 -26.25 -30.45
CA GLY A 29 23.14 -25.67 -29.31
C GLY A 29 23.36 -26.55 -28.08
N VAL A 30 24.22 -26.09 -27.18
CA VAL A 30 24.60 -26.75 -25.93
C VAL A 30 23.38 -26.81 -25.00
N ALA A 31 22.95 -28.00 -24.62
CA ALA A 31 21.95 -28.20 -23.57
C ALA A 31 22.59 -27.98 -22.18
N PRO A 32 21.98 -27.19 -21.26
CA PRO A 32 22.40 -27.20 -19.87
C PRO A 32 21.84 -28.44 -19.18
N ARG A 33 22.71 -29.07 -18.40
CA ARG A 33 22.47 -30.27 -17.59
C ARG A 33 21.40 -30.00 -16.54
N VAL A 34 20.40 -30.87 -16.47
CA VAL A 34 19.46 -30.95 -15.33
C VAL A 34 20.21 -31.57 -14.15
N GLY A 35 20.52 -30.75 -13.16
CA GLY A 35 21.03 -31.18 -11.86
C GLY A 35 19.88 -31.74 -11.01
N ALA A 36 20.04 -32.95 -10.51
CA ALA A 36 19.15 -33.55 -9.54
C ALA A 36 19.27 -32.84 -8.17
N ALA A 37 18.13 -32.52 -7.55
CA ALA A 37 18.04 -32.14 -6.15
C ALA A 37 16.91 -32.92 -5.45
N ALA A 38 17.21 -33.32 -4.22
CA ALA A 38 16.44 -34.19 -3.33
C ALA A 38 15.33 -33.41 -2.56
N PRO A 39 14.52 -34.04 -1.69
CA PRO A 39 13.09 -33.78 -1.58
C PRO A 39 12.70 -32.70 -0.55
N GLY A 40 11.77 -31.85 -0.98
CA GLY A 40 11.11 -30.83 -0.17
C GLY A 40 10.25 -29.95 -1.08
N GLY A 41 9.29 -30.57 -1.77
CA GLY A 41 8.58 -29.95 -2.89
C GLY A 41 7.61 -28.84 -2.46
N VAL A 42 8.07 -27.60 -2.60
CA VAL A 42 7.22 -26.44 -2.89
C VAL A 42 6.81 -26.57 -4.36
N VAL A 43 5.50 -26.51 -4.66
CA VAL A 43 5.03 -26.52 -6.05
C VAL A 43 5.25 -25.14 -6.65
N GLU A 44 6.38 -24.94 -7.34
CA GLU A 44 6.51 -23.84 -8.30
C GLU A 44 5.43 -24.04 -9.38
N ILE A 45 4.50 -23.08 -9.50
CA ILE A 45 3.61 -23.03 -10.68
C ILE A 45 4.49 -22.59 -11.86
N GLY A 46 5.13 -23.54 -12.52
CA GLY A 46 5.97 -23.25 -13.67
C GLY A 46 5.14 -22.62 -14.80
N ALA A 47 5.68 -21.58 -15.45
CA ALA A 47 5.27 -20.98 -16.73
C ALA A 47 4.53 -21.93 -17.69
N GLY A 48 5.06 -23.15 -17.87
CA GLY A 48 4.46 -24.17 -18.72
C GLY A 48 3.04 -24.61 -18.35
N ALA A 49 2.61 -24.49 -17.09
CA ALA A 49 1.29 -24.94 -16.63
C ALA A 49 0.14 -24.06 -17.11
N LEU A 50 0.35 -22.73 -17.20
CA LEU A 50 -0.67 -21.79 -17.70
C LEU A 50 -0.81 -21.89 -19.23
N SER A 51 0.32 -21.99 -19.93
CA SER A 51 0.33 -22.26 -21.37
C SER A 51 -0.35 -23.60 -21.72
N LEU A 52 -0.17 -24.65 -20.90
CA LEU A 52 -0.88 -25.92 -21.07
C LEU A 52 -2.39 -25.78 -20.83
N TYR A 53 -2.81 -24.99 -19.85
CA TYR A 53 -4.22 -24.69 -19.61
C TYR A 53 -4.83 -23.93 -20.79
N ALA A 54 -4.13 -22.91 -21.32
CA ALA A 54 -4.56 -22.17 -22.51
C ALA A 54 -4.75 -23.08 -23.74
N ARG A 55 -3.84 -24.06 -23.94
CA ARG A 55 -3.97 -25.09 -24.98
C ARG A 55 -5.22 -25.96 -24.83
N GLY A 56 -5.75 -26.12 -23.62
CA GLY A 56 -7.02 -26.80 -23.35
C GLY A 56 -8.21 -26.15 -24.07
N PHE A 57 -8.10 -24.85 -24.36
CA PHE A 57 -9.04 -24.10 -25.19
C PHE A 57 -8.60 -24.08 -26.67
N GLY A 58 -7.84 -25.06 -27.17
CA GLY A 58 -7.55 -25.20 -28.60
C GLY A 58 -6.62 -24.15 -29.22
N LEU A 59 -6.10 -23.20 -28.43
CA LEU A 59 -5.14 -22.20 -28.87
C LEU A 59 -3.71 -22.71 -28.61
N ARG A 60 -3.06 -23.23 -29.66
CA ARG A 60 -1.79 -23.96 -29.52
C ARG A 60 -0.55 -23.08 -29.40
N ASP A 61 -0.63 -21.89 -29.98
CA ASP A 61 0.52 -21.00 -30.21
C ASP A 61 0.54 -19.80 -29.25
N ILE A 62 -0.39 -19.74 -28.29
CA ILE A 62 -0.42 -18.66 -27.30
C ILE A 62 0.43 -19.02 -26.08
N GLN A 63 1.31 -18.10 -25.70
CA GLN A 63 2.11 -18.18 -24.48
C GLN A 63 1.34 -17.51 -23.34
N ALA A 64 1.13 -18.22 -22.24
CA ALA A 64 0.53 -17.65 -21.04
C ALA A 64 1.51 -17.80 -19.88
N ASP A 65 1.99 -16.67 -19.37
CA ASP A 65 3.04 -16.60 -18.35
C ASP A 65 2.81 -15.42 -17.40
N TYR A 66 3.43 -15.49 -16.22
CA TYR A 66 3.49 -14.37 -15.29
C TYR A 66 4.52 -13.35 -15.77
N PHE A 67 4.28 -12.08 -15.46
CA PHE A 67 5.26 -11.02 -15.64
C PHE A 67 6.50 -11.32 -14.80
N ILE A 68 7.65 -11.47 -15.46
CA ILE A 68 8.95 -11.66 -14.81
C ILE A 68 9.74 -10.37 -14.99
N HIS A 69 10.14 -9.76 -13.88
CA HIS A 69 11.03 -8.60 -13.92
C HIS A 69 12.36 -9.03 -14.57
N ALA A 70 12.76 -8.39 -15.66
CA ALA A 70 14.10 -8.59 -16.19
C ALA A 70 15.09 -8.05 -15.15
N ASN A 71 15.90 -8.92 -14.55
CA ASN A 71 17.05 -8.49 -13.76
C ASN A 71 18.06 -7.87 -14.72
N GLY A 72 18.12 -6.53 -14.81
CA GLY A 72 19.13 -5.91 -15.68
C GLY A 72 19.11 -4.39 -15.82
N ASP A 73 17.95 -3.73 -15.87
CA ASP A 73 17.91 -2.32 -16.27
C ASP A 73 17.59 -1.41 -15.08
N GLU A 74 18.64 -1.03 -14.32
CA GLU A 74 18.58 -0.01 -13.24
C GLU A 74 18.21 1.39 -13.76
N GLU A 75 18.23 1.62 -15.08
CA GLU A 75 17.94 2.92 -15.69
C GLU A 75 16.46 3.16 -16.01
N ASN A 76 15.60 2.14 -15.98
CA ASN A 76 14.17 2.32 -16.25
C ASN A 76 13.33 1.29 -15.47
N PRO A 77 12.82 1.61 -14.27
CA PRO A 77 12.01 0.68 -13.50
C PRO A 77 10.72 0.35 -14.26
N VAL A 78 10.64 -0.86 -14.81
CA VAL A 78 9.43 -1.33 -15.50
C VAL A 78 8.34 -1.54 -14.45
N SER A 79 7.25 -0.78 -14.58
CA SER A 79 6.10 -0.90 -13.68
C SER A 79 5.54 -2.32 -13.75
N ILE A 80 5.33 -2.93 -12.57
CA ILE A 80 4.69 -4.25 -12.50
C ILE A 80 3.22 -4.06 -12.91
N PRO A 81 2.74 -4.78 -13.94
CA PRO A 81 1.35 -4.65 -14.37
C PRO A 81 0.43 -5.17 -13.26
N ASN A 82 -0.67 -4.45 -13.00
CA ASN A 82 -1.68 -4.81 -11.99
C ASN A 82 -2.84 -5.65 -12.54
N ARG A 83 -2.89 -5.84 -13.86
CA ARG A 83 -3.89 -6.63 -14.59
C ARG A 83 -3.20 -7.41 -15.71
N ALA A 84 -3.91 -8.41 -16.23
CA ALA A 84 -3.37 -9.16 -17.35
C ALA A 84 -3.39 -8.32 -18.63
N ALA A 85 -2.30 -8.40 -19.40
CA ALA A 85 -2.22 -7.83 -20.73
C ALA A 85 -2.43 -8.95 -21.75
N VAL A 86 -3.24 -8.69 -22.78
CA VAL A 86 -3.63 -9.67 -23.78
C VAL A 86 -3.18 -9.20 -25.17
N THR A 87 -2.40 -10.03 -25.83
CA THR A 87 -1.95 -9.82 -27.21
C THR A 87 -2.33 -11.02 -28.07
N ALA A 88 -2.19 -10.90 -29.39
CA ALA A 88 -2.48 -12.00 -30.31
C ALA A 88 -1.63 -13.26 -30.06
N GLU A 89 -0.46 -13.11 -29.42
CA GLU A 89 0.53 -14.18 -29.25
C GLU A 89 0.77 -14.56 -27.78
N ALA A 90 0.47 -13.66 -26.84
CA ALA A 90 0.78 -13.86 -25.43
C ALA A 90 -0.30 -13.28 -24.48
N ILE A 91 -0.46 -13.96 -23.34
CA ILE A 91 -1.23 -13.53 -22.18
C ILE A 91 -0.24 -13.36 -21.04
N THR A 92 -0.04 -12.12 -20.60
CA THR A 92 0.90 -11.80 -19.52
C THR A 92 0.10 -11.50 -18.26
N LEU A 93 0.24 -12.34 -17.23
CA LEU A 93 -0.45 -12.16 -15.95
C LEU A 93 0.40 -11.31 -14.98
N PRO A 94 -0.22 -10.52 -14.08
CA PRO A 94 0.50 -9.86 -12.99
C PRO A 94 1.14 -10.92 -12.06
N PRO A 95 2.25 -10.63 -11.35
CA PRO A 95 2.81 -11.57 -10.40
C PRO A 95 1.80 -11.81 -9.25
N ILE A 96 1.44 -13.08 -9.01
CA ILE A 96 0.46 -13.46 -7.97
C ILE A 96 1.20 -14.18 -6.82
N GLY A 97 0.82 -13.88 -5.57
CA GLY A 97 1.34 -14.56 -4.37
C GLY A 97 0.98 -16.06 -4.30
N LEU A 98 1.59 -16.81 -3.37
CA LEU A 98 1.57 -18.29 -3.29
C LEU A 98 0.34 -18.90 -2.57
N GLU A 99 -0.84 -18.30 -2.65
CA GLU A 99 -2.05 -18.80 -1.98
C GLU A 99 -2.92 -19.73 -2.87
N VAL A 100 -3.81 -20.51 -2.25
CA VAL A 100 -4.67 -21.52 -2.93
C VAL A 100 -5.61 -20.88 -3.97
N ASP A 101 -6.06 -19.64 -3.74
CA ASP A 101 -6.89 -18.89 -4.70
C ASP A 101 -6.10 -18.30 -5.87
N SER A 102 -4.78 -18.17 -5.75
CA SER A 102 -3.92 -17.59 -6.79
C SER A 102 -3.93 -18.40 -8.09
N ARG A 103 -4.00 -19.72 -7.99
CA ARG A 103 -4.09 -20.59 -9.16
C ARG A 103 -5.44 -20.46 -9.87
N LEU A 104 -6.53 -20.42 -9.11
CA LEU A 104 -7.88 -20.27 -9.68
C LEU A 104 -8.08 -18.88 -10.28
N LEU A 105 -7.45 -17.85 -9.72
CA LEU A 105 -7.41 -16.52 -10.30
C LEU A 105 -6.68 -16.54 -11.65
N ALA A 106 -5.50 -17.18 -11.72
CA ALA A 106 -4.76 -17.31 -12.96
C ALA A 106 -5.53 -18.10 -14.04
N ASP A 107 -6.17 -19.23 -13.68
CA ASP A 107 -7.00 -20.00 -14.61
C ASP A 107 -8.24 -19.19 -15.06
N ALA A 108 -8.83 -18.37 -14.18
CA ALA A 108 -9.94 -17.47 -14.54
C ALA A 108 -9.51 -16.37 -15.51
N THR A 109 -8.33 -15.78 -15.28
CA THR A 109 -7.74 -14.74 -16.12
C THR A 109 -7.38 -15.27 -17.49
N VAL A 110 -6.71 -16.42 -17.58
CA VAL A 110 -6.37 -17.05 -18.87
C VAL A 110 -7.63 -17.39 -19.65
N ALA A 111 -8.66 -17.95 -19.00
CA ALA A 111 -9.92 -18.24 -19.66
C ALA A 111 -10.62 -16.97 -20.19
N HIS A 112 -10.58 -15.87 -19.43
CA HIS A 112 -11.15 -14.59 -19.83
C HIS A 112 -10.40 -13.99 -21.05
N ALA A 113 -9.07 -13.94 -20.98
CA ALA A 113 -8.22 -13.49 -22.09
C ALA A 113 -8.46 -14.30 -23.37
N ILE A 114 -8.61 -15.62 -23.26
CA ILE A 114 -8.96 -16.50 -24.39
C ILE A 114 -10.34 -16.17 -24.97
N GLY A 115 -11.28 -15.77 -24.13
CA GLY A 115 -12.58 -15.28 -24.58
C GLY A 115 -12.44 -14.08 -25.51
N HIS A 116 -11.61 -13.10 -25.16
CA HIS A 116 -11.32 -11.95 -26.02
C HIS A 116 -10.66 -12.38 -27.33
N LEU A 117 -9.64 -13.23 -27.28
CA LEU A 117 -8.93 -13.72 -28.47
C LEU A 117 -9.84 -14.48 -29.46
N ARG A 118 -10.92 -15.10 -28.96
CA ARG A 118 -11.87 -15.85 -29.79
C ARG A 118 -13.01 -14.99 -30.34
N TYR A 119 -13.51 -14.06 -29.54
CA TYR A 119 -14.82 -13.46 -29.76
C TYR A 119 -14.81 -11.95 -29.88
N SER A 120 -13.75 -11.26 -29.48
CA SER A 120 -13.64 -9.81 -29.52
C SER A 120 -12.89 -9.33 -30.75
N ALA A 121 -13.26 -8.15 -31.25
CA ALA A 121 -12.52 -7.47 -32.30
C ALA A 121 -11.35 -6.69 -31.68
N PRO A 122 -10.09 -6.91 -32.10
CA PRO A 122 -8.94 -6.24 -31.51
C PRO A 122 -8.82 -4.78 -31.96
N GLY A 123 -8.20 -3.94 -31.11
CA GLY A 123 -7.66 -2.64 -31.50
C GLY A 123 -8.69 -1.64 -32.03
N ARG A 124 -9.90 -1.61 -31.46
CA ARG A 124 -10.94 -0.66 -31.85
C ARG A 124 -10.49 0.75 -31.52
N ALA A 125 -10.64 1.69 -32.45
CA ALA A 125 -10.34 3.09 -32.17
C ALA A 125 -11.30 3.65 -31.09
N VAL A 126 -10.74 4.25 -30.05
CA VAL A 126 -11.52 4.95 -29.00
C VAL A 126 -12.31 6.11 -29.61
N GLY A 127 -11.67 6.90 -30.48
CA GLY A 127 -12.25 8.05 -31.16
C GLY A 127 -12.78 9.09 -30.16
N LYS A 128 -13.89 9.77 -30.51
CA LYS A 128 -14.49 10.83 -29.67
C LYS A 128 -15.38 10.31 -28.52
N ARG A 129 -15.27 9.03 -28.16
CA ARG A 129 -16.12 8.43 -27.12
C ARG A 129 -15.70 8.93 -25.74
N LYS A 130 -16.67 9.22 -24.88
CA LYS A 130 -16.38 9.63 -23.50
C LYS A 130 -15.80 8.47 -22.70
N PRO A 131 -14.87 8.69 -21.75
CA PRO A 131 -14.24 7.61 -20.97
C PRO A 131 -15.22 6.66 -20.27
N LEU A 132 -16.27 7.21 -19.65
CA LEU A 132 -17.34 6.41 -19.02
C LEU A 132 -18.01 5.43 -20.00
N LEU A 133 -18.21 5.84 -21.26
CA LEU A 133 -18.79 5.00 -22.29
C LEU A 133 -17.81 3.89 -22.72
N VAL A 134 -16.51 4.21 -22.83
CA VAL A 134 -15.48 3.21 -23.17
C VAL A 134 -15.41 2.14 -22.09
N ALA A 135 -15.38 2.53 -20.81
CA ALA A 135 -15.38 1.59 -19.69
C ALA A 135 -16.66 0.72 -19.63
N MET A 136 -17.83 1.30 -19.94
CA MET A 136 -19.07 0.53 -20.03
C MET A 136 -19.09 -0.43 -21.22
N LEU A 137 -18.55 -0.02 -22.37
CA LEU A 137 -18.43 -0.90 -23.55
C LEU A 137 -17.50 -2.09 -23.26
N SER A 138 -16.36 -1.84 -22.61
CA SER A 138 -15.45 -2.87 -22.12
C SER A 138 -16.14 -3.86 -21.19
N LEU A 139 -16.80 -3.38 -20.14
CA LEU A 139 -17.55 -4.22 -19.20
C LEU A 139 -18.57 -5.13 -19.88
N ILE A 140 -19.35 -4.59 -20.81
CA ILE A 140 -20.42 -5.33 -21.46
C ILE A 140 -19.84 -6.33 -22.48
N GLU A 141 -18.70 -6.00 -23.09
CA GLU A 141 -17.93 -6.94 -23.91
C GLU A 141 -17.41 -8.12 -23.06
N ASP A 142 -16.88 -7.87 -21.85
CA ASP A 142 -16.47 -8.91 -20.92
C ASP A 142 -17.64 -9.86 -20.60
N VAL A 143 -18.82 -9.29 -20.29
CA VAL A 143 -20.02 -10.09 -20.03
C VAL A 143 -20.39 -10.95 -21.24
N ARG A 144 -20.29 -10.40 -22.46
CA ARG A 144 -20.62 -11.11 -23.69
C ARG A 144 -19.67 -12.29 -23.92
N ILE A 145 -18.36 -12.07 -23.83
CA ILE A 145 -17.36 -13.13 -24.01
C ILE A 145 -17.46 -14.18 -22.91
N GLU A 146 -17.75 -13.79 -21.66
CA GLU A 146 -17.93 -14.72 -20.54
C GLU A 146 -19.17 -15.59 -20.77
N ARG A 147 -20.29 -15.02 -21.26
CA ARG A 147 -21.48 -15.81 -21.63
C ARG A 147 -21.20 -16.77 -22.79
N LEU A 148 -20.44 -16.36 -23.80
CA LEU A 148 -20.02 -17.23 -24.92
C LEU A 148 -19.13 -18.37 -24.43
N MET A 149 -18.13 -18.07 -23.60
CA MET A 149 -17.21 -19.03 -23.04
C MET A 149 -17.91 -20.01 -22.09
N MET A 150 -18.84 -19.55 -21.23
CA MET A 150 -19.62 -20.44 -20.36
C MET A 150 -20.57 -21.36 -21.14
N ARG A 151 -21.03 -20.95 -22.33
CA ARG A 151 -21.85 -21.81 -23.21
C ARG A 151 -21.04 -22.99 -23.74
N GLU A 152 -19.77 -22.77 -24.05
CA GLU A 152 -18.86 -23.80 -24.58
C GLU A 152 -18.17 -24.60 -23.46
N TYR A 153 -17.85 -23.95 -22.34
CA TYR A 153 -17.16 -24.50 -21.17
C TYR A 153 -17.97 -24.21 -19.88
N PRO A 154 -19.00 -25.03 -19.57
CA PRO A 154 -19.89 -24.77 -18.44
C PRO A 154 -19.20 -24.68 -17.07
N GLY A 155 -18.03 -25.32 -16.91
CA GLY A 155 -17.22 -25.26 -15.69
C GLY A 155 -16.74 -23.84 -15.34
N LEU A 156 -16.61 -22.96 -16.35
CA LEU A 156 -16.23 -21.56 -16.13
C LEU A 156 -17.27 -20.78 -15.33
N ARG A 157 -18.53 -21.25 -15.29
CA ARG A 157 -19.56 -20.63 -14.46
C ARG A 157 -19.19 -20.65 -12.98
N ALA A 158 -18.75 -21.80 -12.48
CA ALA A 158 -18.32 -21.93 -11.08
C ALA A 158 -17.00 -21.17 -10.81
N LEU A 159 -16.09 -21.16 -11.80
CA LEU A 159 -14.80 -20.47 -11.69
C LEU A 159 -14.98 -18.94 -11.61
N TRP A 160 -15.63 -18.31 -12.59
CA TRP A 160 -15.83 -16.86 -12.56
C TRP A 160 -16.82 -16.41 -11.49
N GLY A 161 -17.85 -17.23 -11.21
CA GLY A 161 -18.87 -16.93 -10.21
C GLY A 161 -18.27 -16.63 -8.83
N ARG A 162 -17.18 -17.30 -8.44
CA ARG A 162 -16.50 -17.07 -7.15
C ARG A 162 -15.95 -15.64 -7.03
N PHE A 163 -15.33 -15.14 -8.09
CA PHE A 163 -14.69 -13.82 -8.12
C PHE A 163 -15.72 -12.71 -8.34
N LEU A 164 -16.73 -12.96 -9.17
CA LEU A 164 -17.86 -12.06 -9.36
C LEU A 164 -18.65 -11.89 -8.07
N HIS A 165 -18.91 -12.98 -7.33
CA HIS A 165 -19.58 -12.93 -6.03
C HIS A 165 -18.76 -12.14 -5.00
N ALA A 166 -17.48 -12.46 -4.85
CA ALA A 166 -16.59 -11.74 -3.94
C ALA A 166 -16.51 -10.25 -4.28
N SER A 167 -16.41 -9.91 -5.57
CA SER A 167 -16.39 -8.53 -6.06
C SER A 167 -17.71 -7.80 -5.77
N ALA A 168 -18.86 -8.45 -5.97
CA ALA A 168 -20.15 -7.82 -5.67
C ALA A 168 -20.39 -7.66 -4.17
N GLN A 169 -19.92 -8.59 -3.34
CA GLN A 169 -19.98 -8.47 -1.87
C GLN A 169 -19.12 -7.31 -1.36
N LEU A 170 -17.89 -7.18 -1.87
CA LEU A 170 -16.99 -6.07 -1.54
C LEU A 170 -17.60 -4.70 -1.85
N HIS A 171 -18.49 -4.66 -2.84
CA HIS A 171 -19.11 -3.44 -3.35
C HIS A 171 -20.61 -3.33 -3.06
N ALA A 172 -21.17 -4.16 -2.16
CA ALA A 172 -22.62 -4.33 -2.01
C ALA A 172 -23.39 -3.00 -1.76
N GLU A 173 -22.76 -2.06 -1.03
CA GLU A 173 -23.35 -0.76 -0.68
C GLU A 173 -22.80 0.40 -1.53
N GLY A 174 -21.83 0.15 -2.41
CA GLY A 174 -21.16 1.20 -3.17
C GLY A 174 -21.99 1.77 -4.33
N LEU A 175 -21.84 3.07 -4.57
CA LEU A 175 -22.47 3.83 -5.67
C LEU A 175 -21.47 4.36 -6.70
N THR A 176 -20.19 4.00 -6.58
CA THR A 176 -19.16 4.34 -7.57
C THR A 176 -19.36 3.54 -8.85
N PHE A 177 -18.70 3.95 -9.94
CA PHE A 177 -18.73 3.19 -11.19
C PHE A 177 -18.30 1.73 -10.98
N SER A 178 -17.14 1.48 -10.35
CA SER A 178 -16.64 0.12 -10.08
C SER A 178 -17.59 -0.68 -9.19
N ALA A 179 -18.23 -0.03 -8.20
CA ALA A 179 -19.21 -0.72 -7.36
C ALA A 179 -20.47 -1.16 -8.11
N LEU A 180 -21.04 -0.24 -8.90
CA LEU A 180 -22.24 -0.53 -9.70
C LEU A 180 -21.97 -1.58 -10.77
N THR A 181 -20.79 -1.55 -11.39
CA THR A 181 -20.39 -2.50 -12.43
C THR A 181 -20.01 -3.87 -11.88
N ALA A 182 -19.43 -3.97 -10.68
CA ALA A 182 -19.26 -5.24 -9.96
C ALA A 182 -20.60 -5.91 -9.66
N ARG A 183 -21.55 -5.14 -9.11
CA ARG A 183 -22.91 -5.61 -8.80
C ARG A 183 -23.67 -6.01 -10.05
N LEU A 184 -23.57 -5.23 -11.13
CA LEU A 184 -24.15 -5.57 -12.43
C LEU A 184 -23.53 -6.85 -13.01
N SER A 185 -22.21 -7.00 -12.97
CA SER A 185 -21.53 -8.22 -13.47
C SER A 185 -22.01 -9.47 -12.74
N PHE A 186 -22.10 -9.40 -11.40
CA PHE A 186 -22.63 -10.52 -10.62
C PHE A 186 -24.12 -10.75 -10.89
N ALA A 187 -24.92 -9.68 -11.03
CA ALA A 187 -26.33 -9.77 -11.39
C ALA A 187 -26.56 -10.42 -12.76
N LEU A 188 -25.66 -10.20 -13.72
CA LEU A 188 -25.71 -10.80 -15.06
C LEU A 188 -25.23 -12.24 -15.08
N HIS A 189 -24.43 -12.64 -14.09
CA HIS A 189 -23.91 -14.00 -13.92
C HIS A 189 -24.87 -14.90 -13.13
N ASP A 190 -25.42 -14.40 -12.02
CA ASP A 190 -26.34 -15.10 -11.13
C ASP A 190 -27.77 -14.52 -11.22
N PRO A 191 -28.72 -15.24 -11.85
CA PRO A 191 -30.11 -14.81 -11.94
C PRO A 191 -30.82 -14.68 -10.59
N THR A 192 -30.32 -15.37 -9.55
CA THR A 192 -30.94 -15.37 -8.21
C THR A 192 -30.55 -14.16 -7.39
N TYR A 193 -29.49 -13.45 -7.77
CA TYR A 193 -29.05 -12.24 -7.10
C TYR A 193 -30.08 -11.10 -7.26
N GLY A 194 -30.56 -10.55 -6.15
CA GLY A 194 -31.40 -9.35 -6.13
C GLY A 194 -30.57 -8.15 -5.72
N ASP A 195 -30.66 -7.06 -6.47
CA ASP A 195 -29.92 -5.83 -6.21
C ASP A 195 -30.89 -4.68 -5.88
N PRO A 196 -30.67 -3.84 -4.85
CA PRO A 196 -31.63 -2.80 -4.49
C PRO A 196 -31.73 -1.65 -5.52
N LEU A 197 -30.77 -1.49 -6.42
CA LEU A 197 -30.74 -0.37 -7.37
C LEU A 197 -31.41 -0.72 -8.69
N HIS A 198 -32.34 0.15 -9.10
CA HIS A 198 -33.05 0.02 -10.37
C HIS A 198 -32.10 -0.04 -11.58
N TRP A 199 -30.96 0.66 -11.53
CA TRP A 199 -29.97 0.65 -12.61
C TRP A 199 -29.41 -0.76 -12.88
N VAL A 200 -29.12 -1.55 -11.84
CA VAL A 200 -28.62 -2.92 -11.97
C VAL A 200 -29.69 -3.84 -12.58
N HIS A 201 -30.94 -3.70 -12.13
CA HIS A 201 -32.09 -4.42 -12.71
C HIS A 201 -32.32 -4.08 -14.17
N LYS A 202 -32.19 -2.80 -14.55
CA LYS A 202 -32.29 -2.34 -15.93
C LYS A 202 -31.20 -2.96 -16.79
N GLY A 203 -29.94 -2.96 -16.31
CA GLY A 203 -28.83 -3.62 -17.01
C GLY A 203 -29.06 -5.10 -17.25
N ARG A 204 -29.52 -5.85 -16.22
CA ARG A 204 -29.93 -7.25 -16.38
C ARG A 204 -31.00 -7.40 -17.47
N SER A 205 -32.06 -6.60 -17.39
CA SER A 205 -33.18 -6.68 -18.33
C SER A 205 -32.75 -6.41 -19.77
N LEU A 206 -31.88 -5.43 -20.00
CA LEU A 206 -31.34 -5.10 -21.32
C LEU A 206 -30.54 -6.26 -21.91
N ILE A 207 -29.63 -6.84 -21.12
CA ILE A 207 -28.77 -7.93 -21.59
C ILE A 207 -29.56 -9.24 -21.77
N ASP A 208 -30.52 -9.53 -20.89
CA ASP A 208 -31.38 -10.72 -21.04
C ASP A 208 -32.34 -10.60 -22.24
N ALA A 209 -32.75 -9.39 -22.61
CA ALA A 209 -33.54 -9.13 -23.82
C ALA A 209 -32.75 -9.37 -25.13
N ILE A 210 -31.42 -9.41 -25.07
CA ILE A 210 -30.59 -9.82 -26.23
C ILE A 210 -30.87 -11.29 -26.57
N GLY A 211 -31.13 -12.12 -25.56
CA GLY A 211 -31.48 -13.52 -25.71
C GLY A 211 -30.25 -14.41 -25.95
N THR A 212 -30.40 -15.39 -26.83
CA THR A 212 -29.37 -16.43 -27.09
C THR A 212 -28.38 -16.07 -28.19
N ASP A 213 -28.64 -15.00 -28.94
CA ASP A 213 -27.74 -14.52 -29.98
C ASP A 213 -26.65 -13.62 -29.40
N LEU A 214 -25.62 -14.27 -28.85
CA LEU A 214 -24.48 -13.62 -28.21
C LEU A 214 -23.41 -13.11 -29.21
N HIS A 215 -23.60 -13.38 -30.51
CA HIS A 215 -22.65 -13.00 -31.56
C HIS A 215 -22.94 -11.62 -32.16
N ASP A 216 -24.14 -11.08 -31.95
CA ASP A 216 -24.49 -9.71 -32.35
C ASP A 216 -23.96 -8.68 -31.34
N SER A 217 -22.70 -8.26 -31.53
CA SER A 217 -22.04 -7.29 -30.66
C SER A 217 -22.76 -5.93 -30.63
N ASN A 218 -23.49 -5.55 -31.69
CA ASN A 218 -24.14 -4.24 -31.75
C ASN A 218 -25.22 -4.08 -30.68
N ARG A 219 -25.97 -5.16 -30.38
CA ARG A 219 -27.01 -5.13 -29.35
C ARG A 219 -26.43 -4.97 -27.94
N PHE A 220 -25.24 -5.53 -27.71
CA PHE A 220 -24.48 -5.32 -26.47
C PHE A 220 -23.96 -3.89 -26.37
N GLU A 221 -23.46 -3.31 -27.46
CA GLU A 221 -23.02 -1.90 -27.50
C GLU A 221 -24.17 -0.91 -27.27
N GLU A 222 -25.37 -1.21 -27.79
CA GLU A 222 -26.58 -0.43 -27.53
C GLU A 222 -26.94 -0.45 -26.05
N ALA A 223 -26.94 -1.64 -25.42
CA ALA A 223 -27.19 -1.78 -23.98
C ALA A 223 -26.14 -1.02 -23.15
N ALA A 224 -24.86 -1.13 -23.50
CA ALA A 224 -23.77 -0.38 -22.86
C ALA A 224 -23.99 1.14 -22.95
N SER A 225 -24.40 1.64 -24.12
CA SER A 225 -24.64 3.06 -24.35
C SER A 225 -25.80 3.60 -23.50
N ILE A 226 -26.88 2.83 -23.37
CA ILE A 226 -28.02 3.16 -22.50
C ILE A 226 -27.55 3.23 -21.03
N LEU A 227 -26.82 2.21 -20.58
CA LEU A 227 -26.35 2.13 -19.19
C LEU A 227 -25.37 3.26 -18.84
N ALA A 228 -24.44 3.59 -19.75
CA ALA A 228 -23.51 4.72 -19.57
C ALA A 228 -24.25 6.06 -19.50
N SER A 229 -25.28 6.26 -20.34
CA SER A 229 -26.12 7.45 -20.29
C SER A 229 -26.84 7.58 -18.95
N ASP A 230 -27.40 6.49 -18.44
CA ASP A 230 -28.09 6.49 -17.14
C ASP A 230 -27.14 6.86 -16.00
N LEU A 231 -25.91 6.32 -15.99
CA LEU A 231 -24.90 6.68 -14.98
C LEU A 231 -24.54 8.17 -15.03
N GLY A 232 -24.46 8.74 -16.24
CA GLY A 232 -24.29 10.18 -16.43
C GLY A 232 -25.46 10.99 -15.85
N GLN A 233 -26.70 10.55 -16.04
CA GLN A 233 -27.89 11.21 -15.47
C GLN A 233 -27.97 11.08 -13.94
N MET A 234 -27.54 9.93 -13.41
CA MET A 234 -27.38 9.70 -11.96
C MET A 234 -26.22 10.51 -11.35
N ARG A 235 -25.44 11.22 -12.18
CA ARG A 235 -24.26 12.00 -11.79
C ARG A 235 -23.20 11.16 -11.07
N VAL A 236 -23.06 9.89 -11.46
CA VAL A 236 -21.97 9.04 -10.97
C VAL A 236 -20.66 9.65 -11.47
N ARG A 237 -19.79 10.04 -10.54
CA ARG A 237 -18.47 10.56 -10.87
C ARG A 237 -17.65 9.43 -11.48
N PHE A 238 -17.12 9.66 -12.68
CA PHE A 238 -16.22 8.75 -13.37
C PHE A 238 -14.85 9.42 -13.45
N ASP A 239 -13.92 8.94 -12.64
CA ASP A 239 -12.53 9.34 -12.70
C ASP A 239 -11.77 8.28 -13.47
N VAL A 240 -11.13 8.72 -14.55
CA VAL A 240 -10.42 7.87 -15.49
C VAL A 240 -9.11 7.34 -14.92
N HIS A 241 -8.48 8.09 -14.00
CA HIS A 241 -7.19 7.74 -13.40
C HIS A 241 -7.37 6.78 -12.21
N ASN A 242 -8.55 6.81 -11.58
CA ASN A 242 -8.90 5.99 -10.42
C ASN A 242 -9.94 4.92 -10.76
N TYR A 243 -10.21 4.68 -12.04
CA TYR A 243 -11.14 3.65 -12.50
C TYR A 243 -10.52 2.26 -12.30
N GLU A 244 -11.16 1.44 -11.47
CA GLU A 244 -10.76 0.04 -11.29
C GLU A 244 -11.63 -0.91 -12.12
N ILE A 245 -10.97 -1.78 -12.89
CA ILE A 245 -11.59 -2.91 -13.59
C ILE A 245 -11.82 -4.03 -12.59
N VAL A 246 -13.08 -4.44 -12.42
CA VAL A 246 -13.51 -5.49 -11.49
C VAL A 246 -14.41 -6.50 -12.23
N PRO A 247 -14.32 -7.81 -11.93
CA PRO A 247 -13.45 -8.46 -10.93
C PRO A 247 -11.98 -8.61 -11.38
N ALA A 248 -11.09 -8.92 -10.44
CA ALA A 248 -9.63 -8.91 -10.63
C ALA A 248 -9.09 -9.84 -11.73
N TYR A 249 -9.85 -10.85 -12.17
CA TYR A 249 -9.39 -11.75 -13.23
C TYR A 249 -9.41 -11.12 -14.62
N ARG A 250 -10.10 -9.98 -14.81
CA ARG A 250 -10.25 -9.34 -16.11
C ARG A 250 -8.98 -8.62 -16.56
N ASP A 251 -8.85 -8.43 -17.86
CA ASP A 251 -7.68 -7.79 -18.47
C ASP A 251 -7.71 -6.25 -18.33
N ASP A 252 -6.68 -5.60 -18.85
CA ASP A 252 -6.53 -4.13 -18.87
C ASP A 252 -7.23 -3.45 -20.06
N ASN A 253 -8.02 -4.18 -20.84
CA ASN A 253 -8.68 -3.77 -22.08
C ASN A 253 -7.75 -3.34 -23.23
N THR A 254 -6.43 -3.55 -23.13
CA THR A 254 -5.49 -3.19 -24.22
C THR A 254 -5.74 -3.96 -25.50
N PHE A 255 -6.28 -5.18 -25.42
CA PHE A 255 -6.67 -5.95 -26.59
C PHE A 255 -7.85 -5.31 -27.34
N LEU A 256 -8.83 -4.77 -26.61
CA LEU A 256 -10.06 -4.22 -27.19
C LEU A 256 -9.85 -2.88 -27.87
N TRP A 257 -8.98 -2.02 -27.33
CA TRP A 257 -8.89 -0.61 -27.72
C TRP A 257 -7.50 -0.25 -28.26
N ALA A 258 -7.49 0.40 -29.42
CA ALA A 258 -6.33 1.12 -29.93
C ALA A 258 -6.37 2.56 -29.41
N PHE A 259 -5.38 2.91 -28.59
CA PHE A 259 -5.16 4.27 -28.10
C PHE A 259 -4.24 4.98 -29.09
N ASP A 260 -4.63 6.18 -29.54
CA ASP A 260 -3.83 6.98 -30.47
C ASP A 260 -2.70 7.69 -29.72
N ASP A 261 -1.52 7.80 -30.32
CA ASP A 261 -0.31 8.33 -29.66
C ASP A 261 -0.41 9.84 -29.34
N SER A 262 -1.33 10.57 -30.00
CA SER A 262 -1.52 12.03 -29.82
C SER A 262 -2.65 12.43 -28.88
N GLU A 263 -3.46 11.49 -28.42
CA GLU A 263 -4.45 11.68 -27.36
C GLU A 263 -4.27 10.52 -26.39
N SER A 264 -3.25 10.62 -25.54
CA SER A 264 -2.96 9.69 -24.45
C SER A 264 -4.04 9.78 -23.36
N VAL A 265 -5.28 9.49 -23.74
CA VAL A 265 -6.43 9.33 -22.86
C VAL A 265 -6.44 7.87 -22.43
N THR A 266 -5.75 7.64 -21.31
CA THR A 266 -6.37 7.06 -20.10
C THR A 266 -7.67 6.30 -20.37
N VAL A 267 -7.61 5.07 -20.87
CA VAL A 267 -8.60 4.03 -20.49
C VAL A 267 -7.88 2.70 -20.29
N ALA A 268 -6.76 2.46 -20.98
CA ALA A 268 -5.88 1.31 -20.71
C ALA A 268 -4.57 1.65 -19.98
N ARG A 269 -4.17 2.92 -19.88
CA ARG A 269 -2.92 3.33 -19.19
C ARG A 269 -3.07 3.61 -17.69
N ALA A 270 -4.22 3.27 -17.08
CA ALA A 270 -4.36 3.34 -15.63
C ALA A 270 -3.55 2.25 -14.88
N ASN A 271 -2.85 1.36 -15.60
CA ASN A 271 -2.03 0.28 -15.04
C ASN A 271 -0.55 0.32 -15.44
N ASP A 272 -0.09 1.40 -16.09
CA ASP A 272 1.33 1.62 -16.32
C ASP A 272 1.78 2.71 -15.36
N GLY A 273 2.64 2.38 -14.40
CA GLY A 273 3.24 3.32 -13.43
C GLY A 273 4.18 4.36 -14.07
N GLY A 274 3.95 4.71 -15.33
CA GLY A 274 4.58 5.82 -16.01
C GLY A 274 3.94 7.14 -15.58
N ARG A 275 4.65 7.86 -14.72
CA ARG A 275 4.49 9.32 -14.56
C ARG A 275 4.65 9.95 -15.95
N GLN A 276 3.56 10.41 -16.54
CA GLN A 276 3.64 11.34 -17.66
C GLN A 276 3.28 12.73 -17.13
N GLU A 277 4.26 13.62 -17.22
CA GLU A 277 4.19 15.04 -16.85
C GLU A 277 2.96 15.67 -17.51
N ILE A 278 2.08 16.27 -16.69
CA ILE A 278 0.94 17.04 -17.16
C ILE A 278 1.47 18.43 -17.54
N GLU A 279 1.55 18.70 -18.84
CA GLU A 279 1.50 20.08 -19.34
C GLU A 279 0.08 20.62 -19.07
N GLU A 280 -0.03 21.56 -18.14
CA GLU A 280 -1.28 22.22 -17.77
C GLU A 280 -1.85 23.00 -18.96
N ALA A 281 -2.98 22.53 -19.49
CA ALA A 281 -3.86 23.36 -20.30
C ALA A 281 -4.51 24.43 -19.41
N GLN A 282 -4.18 25.69 -19.71
CA GLN A 282 -4.67 26.89 -19.02
C GLN A 282 -6.21 26.90 -18.91
N PRO A 283 -6.78 27.13 -17.70
CA PRO A 283 -8.16 27.53 -17.59
C PRO A 283 -8.29 29.02 -17.92
N ASP A 284 -9.31 29.35 -18.72
CA ASP A 284 -9.73 30.71 -18.97
C ASP A 284 -9.97 31.43 -17.63
N ASN A 285 -9.28 32.55 -17.50
CA ASN A 285 -9.27 33.47 -16.39
C ASN A 285 -10.63 34.14 -16.23
N ASP A 286 -11.30 33.92 -15.10
CA ASP A 286 -12.09 34.96 -14.45
C ASP A 286 -12.26 34.65 -12.95
N GLY A 287 -11.61 35.45 -12.10
CA GLY A 287 -12.06 35.68 -10.72
C GLY A 287 -11.16 35.21 -9.57
N ASN A 288 -9.95 35.77 -9.48
CA ASN A 288 -9.24 36.15 -8.25
C ASN A 288 -9.63 35.45 -6.92
N ASP A 289 -8.93 34.37 -6.56
CA ASP A 289 -8.68 34.04 -5.16
C ASP A 289 -7.25 33.52 -4.96
N SER A 290 -6.55 34.13 -4.02
CA SER A 290 -5.13 33.94 -3.74
C SER A 290 -4.95 32.86 -2.68
N GLY A 291 -4.82 31.61 -3.11
CA GLY A 291 -4.43 30.47 -2.27
C GLY A 291 -3.20 29.80 -2.89
N THR A 292 -2.05 29.87 -2.21
CA THR A 292 -0.77 29.33 -2.69
C THR A 292 -0.82 27.80 -2.66
N SER A 293 -0.81 27.16 -3.84
CA SER A 293 -0.74 25.72 -4.01
C SER A 293 0.64 25.19 -3.62
N PHE A 294 0.66 24.08 -2.87
CA PHE A 294 1.86 23.31 -2.59
C PHE A 294 2.14 22.38 -3.79
N ASP A 295 2.91 22.88 -4.74
CA ASP A 295 3.41 22.04 -5.85
C ASP A 295 4.19 20.84 -5.32
N THR A 296 4.03 19.70 -6.00
CA THR A 296 4.75 18.46 -5.71
C THR A 296 6.08 18.54 -6.45
N ASP A 297 7.20 18.64 -5.73
CA ASP A 297 8.52 18.69 -6.35
C ASP A 297 8.90 17.28 -6.88
N PRO A 298 9.63 17.16 -8.00
CA PRO A 298 9.96 15.89 -8.66
C PRO A 298 10.90 14.95 -7.86
N GLU A 299 11.27 15.31 -6.62
CA GLU A 299 12.12 14.50 -5.72
C GLU A 299 11.33 13.71 -4.66
N ASP A 300 9.99 13.79 -4.67
CA ASP A 300 9.16 13.14 -3.64
C ASP A 300 9.10 11.60 -3.82
N VAL A 301 9.41 10.87 -2.74
CA VAL A 301 9.42 9.40 -2.68
C VAL A 301 8.09 8.91 -2.13
N THR A 302 7.40 8.04 -2.86
CA THR A 302 6.15 7.44 -2.40
C THR A 302 6.39 6.03 -1.87
N LEU A 303 5.95 5.78 -0.63
CA LEU A 303 6.01 4.49 0.04
C LEU A 303 4.60 4.03 0.39
N TYR A 304 4.35 2.74 0.29
CA TYR A 304 3.05 2.16 0.61
C TYR A 304 3.07 1.50 1.98
N TYR A 305 2.00 1.72 2.74
CA TYR A 305 1.83 1.17 4.07
C TYR A 305 0.49 0.47 4.19
N PRO A 306 0.44 -0.60 5.01
CA PRO A 306 -0.81 -1.27 5.26
C PRO A 306 -1.77 -0.40 6.09
N GLU A 307 -3.07 -0.68 5.97
CA GLU A 307 -4.13 -0.09 6.79
C GLU A 307 -5.06 -1.17 7.33
N TRP A 308 -5.31 -1.13 8.62
CA TRP A 308 -6.16 -2.09 9.30
C TRP A 308 -7.63 -1.75 9.07
N ASN A 309 -8.35 -2.72 8.52
CA ASN A 309 -9.79 -2.68 8.45
C ASN A 309 -10.37 -3.44 9.65
N TYR A 310 -10.89 -2.68 10.62
CA TYR A 310 -11.47 -3.25 11.82
C TYR A 310 -12.78 -4.01 11.60
N GLN A 311 -13.55 -3.66 10.56
CA GLN A 311 -14.84 -4.32 10.28
C GLN A 311 -14.65 -5.75 9.81
N ASN A 312 -13.57 -5.98 9.06
CA ASN A 312 -13.25 -7.27 8.48
C ASN A 312 -12.09 -7.96 9.18
N GLU A 313 -11.56 -7.37 10.26
CA GLU A 313 -10.37 -7.82 11.00
C GLU A 313 -9.20 -8.20 10.07
N THR A 314 -8.94 -7.37 9.05
CA THR A 314 -7.91 -7.63 8.04
C THR A 314 -6.99 -6.45 7.86
N LEU A 315 -5.69 -6.72 7.79
CA LEU A 315 -4.69 -5.74 7.41
C LEU A 315 -4.61 -5.68 5.89
N ARG A 316 -4.94 -4.52 5.32
CA ARG A 316 -4.85 -4.30 3.86
C ARG A 316 -3.45 -3.85 3.52
N GLU A 317 -2.67 -4.72 2.91
CA GLU A 317 -1.32 -4.40 2.45
C GLU A 317 -1.34 -3.31 1.35
N ASP A 318 -0.27 -2.52 1.31
CA ASP A 318 -0.03 -1.44 0.32
C ASP A 318 -1.21 -0.47 0.09
N TRP A 319 -2.02 -0.24 1.12
CA TRP A 319 -3.28 0.47 1.00
C TRP A 319 -3.17 2.00 1.04
N VAL A 320 -2.17 2.51 1.77
CA VAL A 320 -1.97 3.95 1.97
C VAL A 320 -0.64 4.37 1.38
N ALA A 321 -0.67 5.34 0.47
CA ALA A 321 0.51 5.94 -0.11
C ALA A 321 0.96 7.13 0.76
N VAL A 322 2.14 6.98 1.36
CA VAL A 322 2.86 8.02 2.08
C VAL A 322 3.87 8.66 1.13
N VAL A 323 3.68 9.94 0.85
CA VAL A 323 4.55 10.73 -0.03
C VAL A 323 5.54 11.50 0.85
N GLU A 324 6.76 10.99 0.95
CA GLU A 324 7.87 11.70 1.57
C GLU A 324 8.34 12.83 0.65
N GLY A 325 8.08 14.07 1.07
CA GLY A 325 8.52 15.25 0.34
C GLY A 325 9.57 16.06 1.07
N ALA A 326 10.36 16.79 0.29
CA ALA A 326 11.27 17.79 0.85
C ALA A 326 10.45 18.89 1.55
N PRO A 327 10.88 19.39 2.73
CA PRO A 327 10.21 20.52 3.35
C PRO A 327 10.22 21.71 2.37
N PRO A 328 9.13 22.49 2.28
CA PRO A 328 8.98 23.53 1.27
C PRO A 328 10.20 24.45 1.25
N ARG A 329 10.75 24.69 0.04
CA ARG A 329 11.83 25.66 -0.16
C ARG A 329 11.31 27.01 0.31
N SER A 330 11.93 27.54 1.37
CA SER A 330 11.52 28.81 1.96
C SER A 330 11.52 29.92 0.91
N ALA A 331 10.38 30.59 0.72
CA ALA A 331 10.32 31.89 0.05
C ALA A 331 11.23 32.90 0.81
N PRO A 332 11.82 33.89 0.13
CA PRO A 332 12.67 34.88 0.79
C PRO A 332 11.83 35.76 1.72
N ALA A 333 12.14 35.66 3.01
CA ALA A 333 11.93 36.65 4.09
C ALA A 333 10.62 37.45 4.11
N LEU A 334 9.65 36.99 4.91
CA LEU A 334 9.03 37.86 5.91
C LEU A 334 9.48 37.37 7.27
N ALA A 335 10.51 38.01 7.80
CA ALA A 335 11.02 37.79 9.14
C ALA A 335 9.96 38.19 10.17
N PHE A 336 9.17 37.23 10.63
CA PHE A 336 8.79 37.23 12.04
C PHE A 336 9.94 36.56 12.79
N GLU A 337 10.89 37.38 13.26
CA GLU A 337 11.67 36.98 14.43
C GLU A 337 10.68 36.87 15.59
N VAL A 338 10.05 35.69 15.74
CA VAL A 338 9.36 35.38 16.99
C VAL A 338 10.45 35.36 18.05
N PRO A 339 10.47 36.31 19.00
CA PRO A 339 11.53 36.37 19.99
C PRO A 339 11.46 35.07 20.79
N LEU A 340 12.61 34.39 20.95
CA LEU A 340 12.78 33.35 21.94
C LEU A 340 12.32 33.92 23.28
N GLN A 341 11.10 33.61 23.74
CA GLN A 341 10.76 33.78 25.14
C GLN A 341 11.56 32.74 25.92
N ASN A 342 12.83 33.07 26.20
CA ASN A 342 13.70 32.50 27.22
C ASN A 342 13.52 31.00 27.51
N VAL A 343 13.49 30.15 26.47
CA VAL A 343 13.57 28.69 26.65
C VAL A 343 14.99 28.28 27.08
N ARG A 344 15.99 29.13 26.81
CA ARG A 344 17.40 28.93 27.18
C ARG A 344 17.71 28.95 28.67
N ASN A 345 16.79 29.40 29.53
CA ASN A 345 17.07 29.63 30.96
C ASN A 345 16.19 28.82 31.92
N ARG A 346 15.46 27.80 31.43
CA ARG A 346 14.76 26.87 32.34
C ARG A 346 15.67 25.69 32.64
N PRO A 347 15.79 25.29 33.91
CA PRO A 347 16.68 24.20 34.31
C PRO A 347 16.31 22.96 33.48
N HIS A 348 17.31 22.38 32.81
CA HIS A 348 17.17 21.06 32.19
C HIS A 348 16.48 20.15 33.23
N PRO A 349 15.28 19.62 32.95
CA PRO A 349 14.61 18.82 33.94
C PRO A 349 15.52 17.62 34.25
N LYS A 350 15.63 17.27 35.54
CA LYS A 350 16.66 16.35 36.07
C LYS A 350 16.50 14.89 35.58
N TRP A 351 15.78 14.64 34.50
CA TRP A 351 15.53 13.31 33.92
C TRP A 351 16.74 12.74 33.17
N HIS A 352 17.77 13.53 32.86
CA HIS A 352 19.12 12.99 32.59
C HIS A 352 19.64 12.10 33.76
N GLN A 353 18.92 12.07 34.89
CA GLN A 353 19.18 11.26 36.08
C GLN A 353 18.13 10.18 36.36
N THR A 354 17.29 9.79 35.39
CA THR A 354 16.50 8.55 35.47
C THR A 354 17.11 7.57 34.44
N ILE A 355 18.30 7.01 34.65
CA ILE A 355 18.70 5.93 35.58
C ILE A 355 17.73 4.74 35.55
N SER A 356 17.77 4.01 34.43
CA SER A 356 17.36 2.60 34.42
C SER A 356 18.35 1.77 35.25
N GLY A 357 17.85 0.92 36.13
CA GLY A 357 18.64 -0.05 36.91
C GLY A 357 19.24 -1.19 36.09
N HIS A 358 19.82 -0.91 34.92
CA HIS A 358 20.49 -1.94 34.14
C HIS A 358 21.82 -2.31 34.81
N ARG A 359 21.99 -3.61 35.09
CA ARG A 359 23.26 -4.15 35.55
C ARG A 359 24.25 -4.12 34.37
N LEU A 360 25.41 -3.50 34.56
CA LEU A 360 26.53 -3.56 33.63
C LEU A 360 26.96 -5.01 33.52
N LYS A 361 26.89 -5.56 32.31
CA LYS A 361 27.31 -6.93 31.95
C LYS A 361 28.81 -7.01 31.71
N ARG A 362 29.37 -8.23 31.66
CA ARG A 362 30.80 -8.49 31.43
C ARG A 362 31.72 -7.62 32.29
N GLN A 363 31.51 -7.67 33.59
CA GLN A 363 32.37 -7.01 34.58
C GLN A 363 33.34 -8.03 35.18
N MET A 364 34.52 -7.55 35.57
CA MET A 364 35.50 -8.38 36.31
C MET A 364 34.94 -8.84 37.66
N ASP A 365 34.16 -7.97 38.31
CA ASP A 365 33.57 -8.19 39.64
C ASP A 365 32.14 -7.62 39.67
N GLY A 366 31.23 -8.27 40.41
CA GLY A 366 29.84 -7.85 40.53
C GLY A 366 29.02 -8.77 41.44
N ASP A 367 27.77 -8.38 41.72
CA ASP A 367 26.94 -9.05 42.73
C ASP A 367 26.23 -10.31 42.17
N GLU A 368 26.21 -10.48 40.85
CA GLU A 368 25.60 -11.62 40.16
C GLU A 368 26.49 -12.05 38.97
N LEU A 369 26.30 -13.28 38.50
CA LEU A 369 27.01 -13.81 37.33
C LEU A 369 26.27 -13.47 36.03
N ASP A 370 27.00 -13.00 35.03
CA ASP A 370 26.53 -12.85 33.66
C ASP A 370 26.59 -14.23 32.98
N LEU A 371 25.44 -14.90 32.89
CA LEU A 371 25.37 -16.28 32.40
C LEU A 371 25.93 -16.41 30.98
N ASP A 372 25.70 -15.44 30.10
CA ASP A 372 26.19 -15.46 28.71
C ASP A 372 27.72 -15.41 28.69
N ALA A 373 28.31 -14.46 29.43
CA ALA A 373 29.76 -14.32 29.55
C ALA A 373 30.40 -15.52 30.24
N MET A 374 29.72 -16.13 31.22
CA MET A 374 30.21 -17.34 31.89
C MET A 374 30.16 -18.57 30.99
N ILE A 375 29.11 -18.71 30.16
CA ILE A 375 29.03 -19.77 29.15
C ILE A 375 30.18 -19.64 28.15
N GLU A 376 30.40 -18.44 27.60
CA GLU A 376 31.52 -18.17 26.70
C GLU A 376 32.88 -18.44 27.35
N HIS A 377 33.07 -18.00 28.60
CA HIS A 377 34.28 -18.26 29.37
C HIS A 377 34.55 -19.76 29.53
N VAL A 378 33.54 -20.55 29.89
CA VAL A 378 33.68 -22.01 30.06
C VAL A 378 33.93 -22.71 28.72
N ILE A 379 33.30 -22.26 27.63
CA ILE A 379 33.55 -22.78 26.28
C ILE A 379 35.00 -22.49 25.85
N ALA A 380 35.46 -21.25 25.99
CA ALA A 380 36.83 -20.85 25.66
C ALA A 380 37.85 -21.66 26.47
N HIS A 381 37.61 -21.78 27.79
CA HIS A 381 38.46 -22.55 28.69
C HIS A 381 38.51 -24.05 28.35
N ARG A 382 37.37 -24.66 27.97
CA ARG A 382 37.32 -26.08 27.58
C ARG A 382 37.94 -26.36 26.22
N THR A 383 37.95 -25.38 25.33
CA THR A 383 38.53 -25.50 23.98
C THR A 383 40.00 -25.07 23.93
N GLY A 384 40.60 -24.65 25.06
CA GLY A 384 42.00 -24.24 25.15
C GLY A 384 42.29 -22.84 24.59
N HIS A 385 41.26 -22.02 24.37
CA HIS A 385 41.40 -20.63 23.94
C HIS A 385 41.53 -19.70 25.15
N GLU A 386 42.10 -18.51 24.94
CA GLU A 386 42.14 -17.46 25.95
C GLU A 386 40.72 -16.99 26.29
N SER A 387 40.36 -17.10 27.57
CA SER A 387 39.02 -16.79 28.07
C SER A 387 38.95 -15.38 28.66
N ASP A 388 37.91 -14.61 28.35
CA ASP A 388 37.64 -13.32 28.99
C ASP A 388 37.22 -13.55 30.47
N PRO A 389 37.93 -13.00 31.46
CA PRO A 389 37.59 -13.18 32.89
C PRO A 389 36.39 -12.36 33.36
N ARG A 390 35.82 -11.51 32.49
CA ARG A 390 34.71 -10.61 32.83
C ARG A 390 33.35 -11.33 32.81
N VAL A 391 33.06 -12.10 33.86
CA VAL A 391 31.86 -12.96 33.94
C VAL A 391 30.77 -12.46 34.89
N PHE A 392 30.91 -11.27 35.45
CA PHE A 392 29.96 -10.73 36.44
C PHE A 392 29.08 -9.62 35.89
N THR A 393 27.95 -9.38 36.57
CA THR A 393 27.12 -8.19 36.38
C THR A 393 27.14 -7.32 37.63
N ARG A 394 27.16 -6.00 37.46
CA ARG A 394 27.17 -5.01 38.56
C ARG A 394 26.08 -3.97 38.35
N ALA A 395 25.41 -3.52 39.41
CA ALA A 395 24.51 -2.37 39.30
C ALA A 395 25.28 -1.14 38.79
N GLY A 396 24.89 -0.61 37.63
CA GLY A 396 25.55 0.55 37.02
C GLY A 396 24.56 1.51 36.40
N ARG A 397 25.02 2.74 36.17
CA ARG A 397 24.23 3.82 35.58
C ARG A 397 24.78 4.07 34.17
N GLN A 398 24.13 3.52 33.16
CA GLN A 398 24.47 3.81 31.77
C GLN A 398 23.38 4.71 31.17
N PRO A 399 23.74 5.79 30.46
CA PRO A 399 22.80 6.52 29.60
C PRO A 399 22.16 5.53 28.63
N ARG A 400 20.83 5.52 28.51
CA ARG A 400 20.16 4.74 27.45
C ARG A 400 20.39 5.49 26.13
N ASP A 401 20.90 4.79 25.13
CA ASP A 401 20.89 5.27 23.75
C ASP A 401 19.44 5.26 23.26
N THR A 402 18.78 6.40 23.42
CA THR A 402 17.38 6.58 23.05
C THR A 402 17.29 7.39 21.76
N SER A 403 16.57 6.85 20.78
CA SER A 403 16.17 7.55 19.55
C SER A 403 14.71 7.98 19.68
N VAL A 404 14.46 9.29 19.56
CA VAL A 404 13.13 9.89 19.69
C VAL A 404 12.72 10.53 18.37
N LEU A 405 11.58 10.15 17.81
CA LEU A 405 11.00 10.80 16.63
C LEU A 405 9.77 11.60 17.07
N VAL A 406 9.82 12.91 16.91
CA VAL A 406 8.68 13.81 17.13
C VAL A 406 7.91 13.92 15.82
N LEU A 407 6.64 13.51 15.84
CA LEU A 407 5.75 13.54 14.68
C LEU A 407 4.68 14.62 14.90
N LEU A 408 4.68 15.64 14.06
CA LEU A 408 3.71 16.74 14.09
C LEU A 408 2.54 16.46 13.14
N ASP A 409 1.33 16.64 13.63
CA ASP A 409 0.13 16.75 12.79
C ASP A 409 0.10 18.13 12.11
N LEU A 410 -0.18 18.19 10.82
CA LEU A 410 -0.22 19.42 10.02
C LEU A 410 -1.61 19.64 9.38
N SER A 411 -2.65 18.97 9.87
CA SER A 411 -4.01 18.99 9.33
C SER A 411 -4.74 20.34 9.46
N ALA A 412 -5.78 20.55 8.63
CA ALA A 412 -6.57 21.79 8.55
C ALA A 412 -7.44 22.10 9.80
N SER A 413 -7.55 21.19 10.77
CA SER A 413 -8.16 21.45 12.10
C SER A 413 -7.49 22.59 12.86
N THR A 414 -6.27 22.91 12.49
CA THR A 414 -5.39 23.86 13.17
C THR A 414 -5.58 25.35 12.77
N GLU A 415 -6.52 25.67 11.86
CA GLU A 415 -6.93 27.07 11.56
C GLU A 415 -7.81 27.69 12.66
N ARG A 416 -8.26 26.90 13.65
CA ARG A 416 -8.99 27.43 14.80
C ARG A 416 -8.05 28.28 15.66
N THR A 417 -8.43 29.53 15.92
CA THR A 417 -7.73 30.40 16.85
C THR A 417 -8.04 29.99 18.28
N VAL A 418 -7.03 30.00 19.15
CA VAL A 418 -7.22 29.68 20.57
C VAL A 418 -8.02 30.82 21.22
N GLU A 419 -9.20 30.52 21.77
CA GLU A 419 -10.03 31.50 22.48
C GLU A 419 -9.20 32.30 23.50
N GLY A 420 -9.13 33.63 23.30
CA GLY A 420 -8.39 34.54 24.17
C GLY A 420 -6.95 34.86 23.74
N THR A 421 -6.44 34.33 22.63
CA THR A 421 -5.16 34.72 22.04
C THR A 421 -5.26 34.87 20.52
N SER A 422 -4.32 35.60 19.89
CA SER A 422 -4.24 35.74 18.43
C SER A 422 -3.43 34.61 17.76
N MET A 423 -3.14 33.52 18.48
CA MET A 423 -2.32 32.41 17.98
C MET A 423 -3.22 31.29 17.43
N SER A 424 -2.78 30.68 16.32
CA SER A 424 -3.39 29.46 15.79
C SER A 424 -3.01 28.25 16.65
N LEU A 425 -3.84 27.20 16.66
CA LEU A 425 -3.49 25.93 17.31
C LEU A 425 -2.19 25.33 16.72
N LEU A 426 -1.97 25.48 15.41
CA LEU A 426 -0.72 25.07 14.76
C LEU A 426 0.51 25.76 15.38
N ASP A 427 0.41 27.05 15.71
CA ASP A 427 1.53 27.77 16.33
C ASP A 427 1.83 27.22 17.74
N CYS A 428 0.81 26.74 18.45
CA CYS A 428 0.99 26.03 19.72
C CYS A 428 1.65 24.66 19.54
N GLU A 429 1.29 23.90 18.50
CA GLU A 429 1.95 22.63 18.15
C GLU A 429 3.42 22.83 17.78
N LYS A 430 3.72 23.87 16.98
CA LYS A 430 5.08 24.25 16.61
C LYS A 430 5.91 24.65 17.83
N ASP A 431 5.37 25.49 18.73
CA ASP A 431 6.04 25.84 20.00
C ASP A 431 6.24 24.60 20.87
N ALA A 432 5.29 23.65 20.84
CA ALA A 432 5.41 22.41 21.56
C ALA A 432 6.53 21.51 21.05
N ALA A 433 6.60 21.30 19.73
CA ALA A 433 7.69 20.59 19.09
C ALA A 433 9.06 21.23 19.36
N GLU A 434 9.17 22.57 19.29
CA GLU A 434 10.43 23.26 19.61
C GLU A 434 10.89 23.01 21.04
N ARG A 435 9.97 23.01 22.00
CA ARG A 435 10.28 22.75 23.41
C ARG A 435 10.63 21.29 23.66
N ILE A 436 9.97 20.35 22.98
CA ILE A 436 10.35 18.93 22.99
C ILE A 436 11.79 18.81 22.48
N ILE A 437 12.08 19.37 21.31
CA ILE A 437 13.42 19.32 20.72
C ILE A 437 14.46 19.92 21.65
N ALA A 438 14.21 21.14 22.16
CA ALA A 438 15.12 21.81 23.08
C ALA A 438 15.33 21.04 24.40
N ALA A 439 14.35 20.25 24.85
CA ALA A 439 14.51 19.38 26.01
C ALA A 439 15.42 18.19 25.70
N PHE A 440 15.35 17.62 24.50
CA PHE A 440 16.11 16.45 24.08
C PHE A 440 17.46 16.75 23.40
N ASP A 441 17.75 17.98 22.99
CA ASP A 441 18.98 18.39 22.28
C ASP A 441 20.28 18.32 23.14
N GLY A 442 20.25 17.52 24.23
CA GLY A 442 21.40 17.22 25.07
C GLY A 442 22.28 16.08 24.53
N ILE A 443 23.47 15.94 25.13
CA ILE A 443 24.67 15.20 24.65
C ILE A 443 24.46 13.70 24.29
N HIS A 444 23.28 13.10 24.51
CA HIS A 444 23.07 11.66 24.34
C HIS A 444 21.75 11.24 23.66
N HIS A 445 20.92 12.16 23.16
CA HIS A 445 19.65 11.77 22.54
C HIS A 445 19.62 12.12 21.05
N ARG A 446 19.33 11.10 20.24
CA ARG A 446 19.16 11.23 18.80
C ARG A 446 17.69 11.57 18.58
N ILE A 447 17.40 12.81 18.21
CA ILE A 447 16.03 13.29 18.02
C ILE A 447 15.76 13.62 16.55
N ALA A 448 14.64 13.20 16.00
CA ALA A 448 14.16 13.62 14.68
C ALA A 448 12.84 14.41 14.81
N LEU A 449 12.58 15.33 13.88
CA LEU A 449 11.33 16.08 13.78
C LEU A 449 10.74 15.91 12.40
N HIS A 450 9.60 15.23 12.32
CA HIS A 450 8.84 15.04 11.09
C HIS A 450 7.43 15.61 11.24
N GLY A 451 6.73 15.81 10.14
CA GLY A 451 5.32 16.20 10.12
C GLY A 451 4.56 15.47 9.04
N PHE A 452 3.24 15.39 9.17
CA PHE A 452 2.38 14.74 8.17
C PHE A 452 1.03 15.45 8.03
N ALA A 453 0.43 15.30 6.86
CA ALA A 453 -0.96 15.65 6.59
C ALA A 453 -1.48 14.73 5.47
N SER A 454 -2.73 14.29 5.56
CA SER A 454 -3.30 13.36 4.59
C SER A 454 -4.27 14.04 3.63
N ASN A 455 -4.20 13.68 2.35
CA ASN A 455 -5.22 14.00 1.37
C ASN A 455 -5.78 12.68 0.82
N GLY A 456 -6.61 12.03 1.64
CA GLY A 456 -7.03 10.66 1.42
C GLY A 456 -5.89 9.65 1.58
N ARG A 457 -6.22 8.37 1.35
CA ARG A 457 -5.23 7.28 1.38
C ARG A 457 -4.12 7.39 0.34
N SER A 458 -4.36 8.09 -0.76
CA SER A 458 -3.44 8.15 -1.91
C SER A 458 -2.32 9.17 -1.74
N ALA A 459 -2.43 10.06 -0.74
CA ALA A 459 -1.45 11.12 -0.55
C ALA A 459 -1.37 11.53 0.92
N VAL A 460 -0.82 10.65 1.75
CA VAL A 460 -0.35 11.03 3.09
C VAL A 460 1.00 11.72 2.92
N ARG A 461 1.02 13.05 2.83
CA ARG A 461 2.26 13.80 2.75
C ARG A 461 3.01 13.69 4.06
N TYR A 462 4.30 13.40 3.97
CA TYR A 462 5.21 13.27 5.10
C TYR A 462 6.44 14.14 4.85
N VAL A 463 6.79 14.97 5.82
CA VAL A 463 7.88 15.95 5.69
C VAL A 463 8.89 15.72 6.79
N ARG A 464 10.16 15.54 6.41
CA ARG A 464 11.27 15.43 7.36
C ARG A 464 11.92 16.78 7.56
N LEU A 465 11.69 17.39 8.73
CA LEU A 465 12.21 18.73 9.05
C LEU A 465 13.62 18.66 9.64
N LYS A 466 13.89 17.65 10.48
CA LYS A 466 15.16 17.41 11.15
C LYS A 466 15.39 15.90 11.29
N GLU A 467 16.58 15.44 10.95
CA GLU A 467 17.01 14.05 11.12
C GLU A 467 17.73 13.83 12.47
N PHE A 468 17.91 12.55 12.84
CA PHE A 468 18.50 12.13 14.11
C PHE A 468 19.89 12.71 14.39
N ASP A 469 20.75 12.77 13.37
CA ASP A 469 22.17 13.16 13.51
C ASP A 469 22.45 14.62 13.14
N THR A 470 21.41 15.44 12.94
CA THR A 470 21.56 16.88 12.65
C THR A 470 21.22 17.71 13.88
N PRO A 471 22.01 18.75 14.25
CA PRO A 471 21.63 19.63 15.36
C PRO A 471 20.40 20.47 14.98
N TYR A 472 19.60 20.87 15.97
CA TYR A 472 18.48 21.79 15.71
C TYR A 472 19.00 23.21 15.47
N GLU A 473 18.76 23.75 14.28
CA GLU A 473 19.35 24.99 13.79
C GLU A 473 18.27 25.98 13.36
N ALA A 474 18.65 27.24 13.15
CA ALA A 474 17.74 28.28 12.68
C ALA A 474 17.08 27.95 11.33
N THR A 475 17.72 27.13 10.49
CA THR A 475 17.17 26.61 9.23
C THR A 475 15.98 25.68 9.47
N HIS A 476 16.13 24.71 10.36
CA HIS A 476 15.06 23.78 10.79
C HIS A 476 13.89 24.56 11.39
N ARG A 477 14.18 25.54 12.27
CA ARG A 477 13.17 26.44 12.83
C ARG A 477 12.39 27.20 11.75
N ARG A 478 13.08 27.83 10.80
CA ARG A 478 12.41 28.56 9.72
C ARG A 478 11.48 27.66 8.89
N ARG A 479 11.91 26.43 8.60
CA ARG A 479 11.09 25.45 7.88
C ARG A 479 9.84 25.07 8.69
N LEU A 480 9.99 24.79 9.99
CA LEU A 480 8.87 24.49 10.88
C LEU A 480 7.83 25.63 10.88
N HIS A 481 8.26 26.88 11.03
CA HIS A 481 7.35 28.04 11.03
C HIS A 481 6.77 28.36 9.65
N ALA A 482 7.43 27.96 8.57
CA ALA A 482 6.93 28.10 7.20
C ALA A 482 5.79 27.11 6.87
N LEU A 483 5.63 26.02 7.63
CA LEU A 483 4.55 25.07 7.40
C LEU A 483 3.19 25.75 7.56
N ARG A 484 2.28 25.42 6.64
CA ARG A 484 0.88 25.83 6.70
C ARG A 484 0.03 24.59 6.95
N PRO A 485 -1.10 24.76 7.64
CA PRO A 485 -1.99 23.66 7.84
C PRO A 485 -2.69 23.31 6.53
N ALA A 486 -2.86 22.01 6.29
CA ALA A 486 -3.50 21.53 5.07
C ALA A 486 -4.14 20.16 5.31
N TRP A 487 -5.25 19.93 4.62
CA TRP A 487 -5.87 18.62 4.46
C TRP A 487 -6.30 17.93 5.78
N SER A 488 -6.25 16.61 5.82
CA SER A 488 -6.82 15.69 6.80
C SER A 488 -5.75 14.96 7.63
N THR A 489 -6.19 14.03 8.50
CA THR A 489 -5.35 13.36 9.49
C THR A 489 -5.49 11.84 9.43
N ARG A 490 -4.44 11.14 8.95
CA ARG A 490 -4.40 9.66 8.90
C ARG A 490 -3.23 9.10 9.71
N PHE A 491 -3.44 8.94 11.02
CA PHE A 491 -2.39 8.55 11.97
C PHE A 491 -1.73 7.20 11.67
N GLY A 492 -2.49 6.14 11.37
CA GLY A 492 -1.91 4.80 11.28
C GLY A 492 -0.82 4.69 10.21
N ALA A 493 -1.04 5.26 9.03
CA ALA A 493 -0.03 5.34 7.99
C ALA A 493 1.19 6.16 8.40
N ALA A 494 0.98 7.34 9.00
CA ALA A 494 2.06 8.21 9.46
C ALA A 494 2.90 7.55 10.57
N LEU A 495 2.26 6.82 11.50
CA LEU A 495 2.90 6.07 12.57
C LEU A 495 3.70 4.88 12.03
N ARG A 496 3.17 4.10 11.09
CA ARG A 496 3.88 3.01 10.43
C ARG A 496 5.11 3.53 9.69
N HIS A 497 4.97 4.65 8.99
CA HIS A 497 6.08 5.30 8.30
C HIS A 497 7.16 5.81 9.28
N ALA A 498 6.76 6.50 10.36
CA ALA A 498 7.67 6.91 11.41
C ALA A 498 8.38 5.70 12.07
N GLY A 499 7.67 4.60 12.27
CA GLY A 499 8.22 3.34 12.78
C GLY A 499 9.25 2.73 11.84
N HIS A 500 8.99 2.74 10.53
CA HIS A 500 9.96 2.30 9.53
C HIS A 500 11.25 3.13 9.59
N CYS A 501 11.15 4.46 9.65
CA CYS A 501 12.30 5.35 9.81
C CYS A 501 13.07 5.05 11.10
N LEU A 502 12.38 4.87 12.21
CA LEU A 502 12.97 4.62 13.52
C LEU A 502 13.55 3.20 13.68
N SER A 503 13.05 2.22 12.93
CA SER A 503 13.55 0.83 12.95
C SER A 503 14.99 0.72 12.44
N ARG A 504 15.41 1.65 11.58
CA ARG A 504 16.77 1.75 11.02
C ARG A 504 17.78 2.30 12.03
N GLU A 505 17.31 2.84 13.14
CA GLU A 505 18.14 3.43 14.19
C GLU A 505 18.77 2.35 15.08
N ALA A 506 20.06 2.53 15.40
CA ALA A 506 20.82 1.64 16.28
C ALA A 506 20.47 1.78 17.78
N GLY A 507 19.64 2.77 18.14
CA GLY A 507 19.23 3.03 19.52
C GLY A 507 18.52 1.85 20.16
N LYS A 508 18.81 1.57 21.44
CA LYS A 508 18.21 0.47 22.20
C LYS A 508 16.79 0.79 22.66
N SER A 509 16.49 2.07 22.87
CA SER A 509 15.14 2.56 23.15
C SER A 509 14.67 3.42 21.99
N ARG A 510 13.54 3.06 21.40
CA ARG A 510 12.95 3.73 20.23
C ARG A 510 11.60 4.28 20.62
N THR A 511 11.38 5.57 20.43
CA THR A 511 10.10 6.19 20.75
C THR A 511 9.62 7.17 19.69
N ILE A 512 8.33 7.10 19.37
CA ILE A 512 7.60 8.10 18.60
C ILE A 512 6.75 8.94 19.57
N VAL A 513 6.82 10.27 19.44
CA VAL A 513 5.95 11.23 20.15
C VAL A 513 5.11 11.97 19.13
N LEU A 514 3.82 11.62 19.03
CA LEU A 514 2.84 12.32 18.21
C LEU A 514 2.33 13.56 18.94
N VAL A 515 2.32 14.71 18.26
CA VAL A 515 1.72 15.96 18.72
C VAL A 515 0.59 16.31 17.75
N THR A 516 -0.64 16.41 18.25
CA THR A 516 -1.85 16.63 17.43
C THR A 516 -2.89 17.44 18.21
N ASP A 517 -3.69 18.22 17.47
CA ASP A 517 -4.86 18.92 17.97
C ASP A 517 -6.18 18.19 17.66
N GLY A 518 -6.15 17.05 16.96
CA GLY A 518 -7.33 16.48 16.33
C GLY A 518 -7.54 14.99 16.52
N GLU A 519 -8.72 14.54 16.13
CA GLU A 519 -9.05 13.13 15.97
C GLU A 519 -8.68 12.67 14.54
N PRO A 520 -8.29 11.40 14.35
CA PRO A 520 -8.00 10.90 13.01
C PRO A 520 -9.26 10.97 12.14
N SER A 521 -9.17 11.70 11.04
CA SER A 521 -10.27 11.93 10.10
C SER A 521 -9.71 12.17 8.70
N ASP A 522 -10.33 11.60 7.68
CA ASP A 522 -9.90 11.75 6.29
C ASP A 522 -11.07 11.87 5.32
N ILE A 523 -10.86 12.53 4.19
CA ILE A 523 -11.89 12.87 3.21
C ILE A 523 -12.57 11.64 2.59
N ASP A 524 -11.88 10.50 2.61
CA ASP A 524 -12.30 9.22 2.03
C ASP A 524 -12.83 8.21 3.06
N VAL A 525 -12.87 8.58 4.35
CA VAL A 525 -13.34 7.70 5.44
C VAL A 525 -14.49 8.37 6.20
N PHE A 526 -15.69 7.83 6.04
CA PHE A 526 -16.91 8.37 6.65
C PHE A 526 -17.20 7.80 8.05
N ASP A 527 -16.63 6.63 8.39
CA ASP A 527 -16.78 6.02 9.71
C ASP A 527 -15.71 6.56 10.66
N SER A 528 -16.15 7.34 11.66
CA SER A 528 -15.26 7.98 12.63
C SER A 528 -14.44 6.98 13.46
N ARG A 529 -14.86 5.72 13.56
CA ARG A 529 -14.11 4.69 14.29
C ARG A 529 -13.02 4.03 13.46
N TYR A 530 -13.10 4.10 12.14
CA TYR A 530 -12.22 3.32 11.27
C TYR A 530 -10.75 3.72 11.43
N LEU A 531 -10.45 5.01 11.35
CA LEU A 531 -9.08 5.51 11.49
C LEU A 531 -8.56 5.44 12.92
N ILE A 532 -9.46 5.44 13.92
CA ILE A 532 -9.12 5.19 15.32
C ILE A 532 -8.63 3.74 15.48
N GLU A 533 -9.37 2.77 14.98
CA GLU A 533 -8.98 1.37 15.05
C GLU A 533 -7.74 1.06 14.21
N ASP A 534 -7.57 1.72 13.05
CA ASP A 534 -6.34 1.60 12.26
C ASP A 534 -5.12 2.13 13.02
N ALA A 535 -5.23 3.33 13.60
CA ALA A 535 -4.16 3.91 14.39
C ALA A 535 -3.82 3.06 15.62
N ARG A 536 -4.83 2.49 16.29
CA ARG A 536 -4.64 1.57 17.42
C ARG A 536 -3.87 0.33 16.99
N HIS A 537 -4.23 -0.28 15.86
CA HIS A 537 -3.52 -1.42 15.31
C HIS A 537 -2.07 -1.07 14.91
N ALA A 538 -1.82 0.14 14.40
CA ALA A 538 -0.47 0.62 14.12
C ALA A 538 0.37 0.75 15.40
N VAL A 539 -0.20 1.34 16.47
CA VAL A 539 0.43 1.46 17.79
C VAL A 539 0.78 0.09 18.38
N ASP A 540 -0.17 -0.86 18.35
CA ASP A 540 0.04 -2.21 18.86
C ASP A 540 1.18 -2.92 18.08
N GLY A 541 1.20 -2.79 16.75
CA GLY A 541 2.26 -3.34 15.90
C GLY A 541 3.64 -2.74 16.20
N LEU A 542 3.73 -1.44 16.45
CA LEU A 542 4.97 -0.76 16.83
C LEU A 542 5.47 -1.22 18.21
N ALA A 543 4.56 -1.39 19.17
CA ALA A 543 4.89 -1.89 20.50
C ALA A 543 5.50 -3.31 20.42
N MET A 544 4.98 -4.18 19.54
CA MET A 544 5.56 -5.52 19.30
C MET A 544 6.97 -5.47 18.71
N GLN A 545 7.32 -4.39 18.00
CA GLN A 545 8.66 -4.14 17.47
C GLN A 545 9.60 -3.46 18.49
N GLY A 546 9.13 -3.23 19.72
CA GLY A 546 9.89 -2.52 20.75
C GLY A 546 9.98 -1.00 20.50
N ILE A 547 9.06 -0.45 19.70
CA ILE A 547 8.92 0.98 19.46
C ILE A 547 7.77 1.50 20.32
N HIS A 548 8.07 2.37 21.28
CA HIS A 548 7.05 2.97 22.13
C HIS A 548 6.42 4.19 21.44
N THR A 549 5.12 4.37 21.57
CA THR A 549 4.40 5.50 20.99
C THR A 549 3.71 6.30 22.09
N HIS A 550 3.89 7.61 22.11
CA HIS A 550 3.22 8.54 23.01
C HIS A 550 2.49 9.61 22.22
N CYS A 551 1.34 10.05 22.70
CA CYS A 551 0.56 11.11 22.07
C CYS A 551 0.34 12.28 23.04
N ILE A 552 0.60 13.49 22.56
CA ILE A 552 0.33 14.74 23.22
C ILE A 552 -0.79 15.43 22.45
N SER A 553 -1.97 15.51 23.05
CA SER A 553 -3.14 16.16 22.46
C SER A 553 -3.32 17.57 23.01
N LEU A 554 -3.54 18.55 22.12
CA LEU A 554 -3.79 19.95 22.48
C LEU A 554 -5.28 20.32 22.56
N ASP A 555 -6.16 19.46 22.05
CA ASP A 555 -7.62 19.64 22.13
C ASP A 555 -8.24 18.66 23.14
N PRO A 556 -8.91 19.15 24.20
CA PRO A 556 -9.67 18.30 25.11
C PRO A 556 -10.75 17.45 24.42
N GLU A 557 -11.30 17.87 23.28
CA GLU A 557 -12.33 17.12 22.55
C GLU A 557 -11.76 15.83 21.94
N ALA A 558 -10.53 15.90 21.41
CA ALA A 558 -9.83 14.75 20.82
C ALA A 558 -9.29 13.74 21.84
N HIS A 559 -9.35 14.06 23.14
CA HIS A 559 -8.80 13.23 24.22
C HIS A 559 -9.34 11.80 24.19
N THR A 560 -10.64 11.62 23.94
CA THR A 560 -11.28 10.29 23.97
C THR A 560 -10.74 9.37 22.86
N ALA A 561 -10.62 9.89 21.63
CA ALA A 561 -10.04 9.13 20.52
C ALA A 561 -8.56 8.82 20.76
N VAL A 562 -7.80 9.79 21.27
CA VAL A 562 -6.36 9.60 21.57
C VAL A 562 -6.16 8.56 22.69
N GLU A 563 -6.98 8.57 23.74
CA GLU A 563 -6.95 7.51 24.77
C GLU A 563 -7.32 6.14 24.20
N ALA A 564 -8.22 6.06 23.23
CA ALA A 564 -8.58 4.80 22.58
C ALA A 564 -7.44 4.22 21.73
N ILE A 565 -6.63 5.08 21.10
CA ILE A 565 -5.52 4.69 20.23
C ILE A 565 -4.27 4.31 21.03
N PHE A 566 -3.83 5.19 21.94
CA PHE A 566 -2.54 5.04 22.65
C PHE A 566 -2.70 4.45 24.05
N GLY A 567 -3.92 4.43 24.60
CA GLY A 567 -4.17 4.09 25.98
C GLY A 567 -3.85 5.24 26.95
N ARG A 568 -4.50 5.22 28.12
CA ARG A 568 -4.36 6.23 29.19
C ARG A 568 -2.94 6.45 29.71
N THR A 569 -2.09 5.43 29.56
CA THR A 569 -0.69 5.47 30.00
C THR A 569 0.25 6.05 28.97
N HIS A 570 -0.19 6.27 27.73
CA HIS A 570 0.65 6.83 26.68
C HIS A 570 0.06 8.08 26.03
N SER A 571 -1.15 8.49 26.43
CA SER A 571 -1.74 9.78 26.12
C SER A 571 -1.49 10.82 27.20
N ALA A 572 -1.35 12.08 26.80
CA ALA A 572 -1.41 13.24 27.67
C ALA A 572 -2.14 14.39 26.96
N THR A 573 -3.01 15.09 27.68
CA THR A 573 -3.74 16.24 27.15
C THR A 573 -3.30 17.50 27.86
N ILE A 574 -3.00 18.53 27.08
CA ILE A 574 -2.63 19.85 27.61
C ILE A 574 -3.89 20.71 27.62
N ALA A 575 -4.40 21.00 28.82
CA ALA A 575 -5.51 21.95 28.97
C ALA A 575 -5.05 23.38 28.59
N ARG A 576 -5.95 24.15 27.95
CA ARG A 576 -5.68 25.55 27.57
C ARG A 576 -5.13 26.35 28.75
N GLY A 577 -3.95 26.94 28.58
CA GLY A 577 -3.27 27.76 29.60
C GLY A 577 -2.29 27.02 30.51
N MET A 578 -2.15 25.70 30.42
CA MET A 578 -1.06 24.98 31.09
C MET A 578 0.26 25.13 30.35
N GLN A 579 1.35 25.26 31.12
CA GLN A 579 2.70 25.22 30.56
C GLN A 579 2.98 23.81 30.04
N LEU A 580 3.59 23.71 28.86
CA LEU A 580 4.02 22.45 28.25
C LEU A 580 5.02 21.66 29.13
N GLY A 581 5.71 22.34 30.04
CA GLY A 581 6.77 21.77 30.89
C GLY A 581 6.35 20.53 31.70
N PRO A 582 5.31 20.60 32.55
CA PRO A 582 4.80 19.44 33.29
C PRO A 582 4.38 18.24 32.44
N VAL A 583 3.78 18.46 31.26
CA VAL A 583 3.37 17.38 30.35
C VAL A 583 4.60 16.75 29.70
N LEU A 584 5.56 17.57 29.30
CA LEU A 584 6.88 17.12 28.87
C LEU A 584 7.56 16.28 29.95
N GLU A 585 7.58 16.73 31.21
CA GLU A 585 8.18 15.97 32.32
C GLU A 585 7.52 14.61 32.51
N HIS A 586 6.19 14.53 32.36
CA HIS A 586 5.44 13.29 32.46
C HIS A 586 5.73 12.31 31.31
N VAL A 587 5.78 12.82 30.07
CA VAL A 587 6.17 12.02 28.89
C VAL A 587 7.63 11.58 29.03
N LEU A 588 8.55 12.49 29.36
CA LEU A 588 9.98 12.23 29.57
C LEU A 588 10.25 11.22 30.69
N ALA A 589 9.53 11.31 31.81
CA ALA A 589 9.67 10.35 32.91
C ALA A 589 9.27 8.93 32.48
N ARG A 590 8.30 8.80 31.57
CA ARG A 590 7.89 7.51 30.99
C ARG A 590 8.88 6.98 29.94
N LEU A 591 9.52 7.87 29.18
CA LEU A 591 10.60 7.50 28.25
C LEU A 591 11.87 7.03 28.98
N ALA A 592 12.03 7.45 30.24
CA ALA A 592 13.16 7.10 31.08
C ALA A 592 12.94 5.85 31.96
N ALA A 593 11.69 5.47 32.24
CA ALA A 593 11.32 4.20 32.89
C ALA A 593 11.64 3.02 31.96
#